data_AF-A0AAW2VPD8-F1
#
_entry.id   AF-A0AAW2VPD8-F1
#
_cell.length_a   1.000
_cell.length_b   1.000
_cell.length_c   1.000
_cell.angle_alpha   90.00
_cell.angle_beta   90.00
_cell.angle_gamma   90.00
#
_symmetry.space_group_name_H-M   'P 1'
#
loop_
_entity.id
_entity.type
_entity.pdbx_description
1 polymer ?
#
loop_
_entity_poly.entity_id
_entity_poly.type
_entity_poly.pdbx_seq_one_letter_code
_entity_poly.pdbx_strand_id
1 'polypeptide(L)'
;MALGGIRCVKNVTIHNASILSINAGEHWLGIGAADNSMSLFHRPQERLGGLSATGSKMAGWQLYRTPQKSVAMVRFFHPIH
;
A
#
# COMPACT_ATOMS: atom_id res chain seq x y z
N MET A 1 -16.25 -25.27 -22.00
CA MET A 1 -15.83 -24.53 -20.79
C MET A 1 -15.05 -23.31 -21.25
N ALA A 2 -15.65 -22.11 -21.25
CA ALA A 2 -14.92 -20.90 -21.60
C ALA A 2 -14.01 -20.53 -20.42
N LEU A 3 -12.70 -20.44 -20.67
CA LEU A 3 -11.76 -19.84 -19.73
C LEU A 3 -12.20 -18.39 -19.50
N GLY A 4 -12.58 -18.06 -18.26
CA GLY A 4 -13.11 -16.75 -17.90
C GLY A 4 -12.20 -15.63 -18.40
N GLY A 5 -12.73 -14.75 -19.23
CA GLY A 5 -11.97 -13.67 -19.85
C GLY A 5 -11.40 -12.70 -18.82
N ILE A 6 -10.24 -12.13 -19.14
CA ILE A 6 -9.63 -11.06 -18.35
C ILE A 6 -10.50 -9.82 -18.50
N ARG A 7 -10.98 -9.28 -17.37
CA ARG A 7 -11.72 -8.02 -17.33
C ARG A 7 -11.01 -7.02 -16.44
N CYS A 8 -10.85 -5.78 -16.91
CA CYS A 8 -10.50 -4.69 -16.02
C CYS A 8 -11.70 -4.39 -15.12
N VAL A 9 -11.50 -4.50 -13.80
CA VAL A 9 -12.54 -4.20 -12.81
C VAL A 9 -12.42 -2.79 -12.25
N LYS A 10 -11.24 -2.16 -12.35
CA LYS A 10 -10.98 -0.81 -11.84
C LYS A 10 -9.71 -0.21 -12.43
N ASN A 11 -9.78 1.07 -12.80
CA ASN A 11 -8.61 1.90 -13.08
C ASN A 11 -8.30 2.76 -11.85
N VAL A 12 -7.01 2.92 -11.54
CA VAL A 12 -6.54 3.72 -10.42
C VAL A 12 -5.36 4.59 -10.82
N THR A 13 -5.37 5.83 -10.37
CA THR A 13 -4.23 6.76 -10.50
C THR A 13 -3.61 6.93 -9.13
N ILE A 14 -2.39 6.44 -8.96
CA ILE A 14 -1.68 6.40 -7.67
C ILE A 14 -0.44 7.29 -7.67
N HIS A 15 0.29 7.27 -8.78
CA HIS A 15 1.49 8.08 -9.00
C HIS A 15 1.25 9.06 -10.14
N ASN A 16 1.94 10.21 -10.09
CA ASN A 16 1.89 11.23 -11.15
C ASN A 16 2.98 11.04 -12.22
N ALA A 17 3.84 10.03 -12.04
CA ALA A 17 4.86 9.61 -12.98
C ALA A 17 4.62 8.18 -13.47
N SER A 18 5.36 7.77 -14.50
CA SER A 18 5.26 6.43 -15.08
C SER A 18 5.51 5.34 -14.04
N ILE A 19 4.68 4.30 -14.08
CA ILE A 19 4.88 3.08 -13.28
C ILE A 19 6.04 2.28 -13.89
N LEU A 20 7.05 1.98 -13.08
CA LEU A 20 8.25 1.26 -13.52
C LEU A 20 8.23 -0.21 -13.11
N SER A 21 7.56 -0.53 -11.99
CA SER A 21 7.49 -1.89 -11.49
C SER A 21 6.19 -2.16 -10.73
N ILE A 22 5.71 -3.40 -10.85
CA ILE A 22 4.57 -3.92 -10.10
C ILE A 22 4.99 -5.30 -9.59
N ASN A 23 4.76 -5.55 -8.31
CA ASN A 23 4.93 -6.87 -7.71
C ASN A 23 3.69 -7.19 -6.86
N ALA A 24 3.17 -8.41 -6.96
CA ALA A 24 1.95 -8.81 -6.28
C ALA A 24 2.13 -10.16 -5.60
N GLY A 25 1.72 -10.23 -4.33
CA GLY A 25 1.50 -11.47 -3.61
C GLY A 25 0.02 -11.69 -3.33
N GLU A 26 -0.29 -12.73 -2.57
CA GLU A 26 -1.68 -13.13 -2.27
C GLU A 26 -2.50 -12.02 -1.59
N HIS A 27 -1.88 -11.26 -0.69
CA HIS A 27 -2.53 -10.22 0.11
C HIS A 27 -1.81 -8.86 0.04
N TRP A 28 -0.82 -8.70 -0.83
CA TRP A 28 -0.07 -7.44 -0.95
C TRP A 28 0.20 -7.10 -2.42
N LEU A 29 0.31 -5.80 -2.71
CA LEU A 29 0.60 -5.26 -4.03
C LEU A 29 1.55 -4.07 -3.87
N GLY A 30 2.75 -4.20 -4.39
CA GLY A 30 3.77 -3.14 -4.43
C GLY A 30 3.84 -2.50 -5.81
N ILE A 31 3.88 -1.17 -5.85
CA ILE A 31 3.97 -0.38 -7.08
C ILE A 31 5.10 0.63 -6.93
N GLY A 32 6.08 0.60 -7.82
CA GLY A 32 7.18 1.56 -7.91
C GLY A 32 7.02 2.47 -9.13
N ALA A 33 7.25 3.77 -8.95
CA ALA A 33 7.10 4.77 -9.99
C ALA A 33 8.37 5.62 -10.19
N ALA A 34 8.44 6.31 -11.33
CA ALA A 34 9.57 7.16 -11.71
C ALA A 34 9.68 8.46 -10.88
N ASP A 35 8.70 8.74 -10.01
CA ASP A 35 8.74 9.85 -9.06
C ASP A 35 9.53 9.51 -7.77
N ASN A 36 10.34 8.45 -7.79
CA ASN A 36 11.11 7.92 -6.68
C ASN A 36 10.26 7.49 -5.47
N SER A 37 8.96 7.26 -5.67
CA SER A 37 8.07 6.81 -4.62
C SER A 37 7.57 5.38 -4.86
N MET A 38 7.09 4.76 -3.77
CA MET A 38 6.52 3.43 -3.77
C MET A 38 5.23 3.43 -2.98
N SER A 39 4.20 2.80 -3.54
CA SER A 39 2.95 2.52 -2.84
C SER A 39 2.86 1.02 -2.57
N LEU A 40 2.71 0.66 -1.29
CA LEU A 40 2.46 -0.72 -0.88
C LEU A 40 1.00 -0.83 -0.44
N PHE A 41 0.24 -1.72 -1.05
CA PHE A 41 -1.13 -2.03 -0.67
C PHE A 41 -1.18 -3.39 -0.01
N HIS A 42 -2.07 -3.52 0.96
CA HIS A 42 -2.46 -4.80 1.53
C HIS A 42 -3.94 -5.01 1.28
N ARG A 43 -4.34 -6.24 1.00
CA ARG A 43 -5.73 -6.67 0.98
C ARG A 43 -5.99 -7.37 2.29
N PRO A 44 -6.69 -6.75 3.26
CA PRO A 44 -7.12 -7.47 4.45
C PRO A 44 -7.91 -8.70 4.00
N GLN A 45 -7.49 -9.87 4.45
CA GLN A 45 -8.28 -11.07 4.30
C GLN A 45 -9.62 -10.81 4.98
N GLU A 46 -10.74 -11.18 4.36
CA GLU A 46 -12.03 -11.13 5.02
C GLU A 46 -11.96 -12.05 6.25
N ARG A 47 -11.72 -11.46 7.42
CA ARG A 47 -12.04 -12.15 8.67
C ARG A 47 -13.53 -12.32 8.66
N LEU A 48 -13.95 -13.57 8.83
CA LEU A 48 -15.31 -13.96 9.15
C LEU A 48 -15.80 -13.08 10.33
N GLY A 49 -16.55 -12.02 10.03
CA GLY A 49 -16.89 -10.99 11.02
C GLY A 49 -16.68 -9.59 10.44
N GLY A 50 -17.72 -9.09 9.78
CA GLY A 50 -17.68 -7.91 8.93
C GLY A 50 -17.23 -6.65 9.63
N LEU A 51 -16.31 -5.94 8.99
CA LEU A 51 -16.27 -4.48 8.96
C LEU A 51 -15.76 -4.11 7.56
N SER A 52 -16.72 -3.73 6.70
CA SER A 52 -16.44 -3.15 5.40
C SER A 52 -15.54 -1.94 5.59
N ALA A 53 -14.34 -1.97 4.99
CA ALA A 53 -13.46 -0.81 4.92
C ALA A 53 -14.09 0.24 3.98
N THR A 54 -15.10 0.94 4.48
CA THR A 54 -15.73 2.09 3.85
C THR A 54 -14.72 3.24 3.79
N GLY A 55 -13.99 3.32 2.68
CA GLY A 55 -13.13 4.46 2.40
C GLY A 55 -11.99 4.23 1.41
N SER A 56 -11.63 2.99 1.07
CA SER A 56 -10.49 2.78 0.16
C SER A 56 -10.90 2.85 -1.32
N LYS A 57 -10.24 3.74 -2.07
CA LYS A 57 -10.38 3.88 -3.53
C LYS A 57 -9.92 2.63 -4.31
N MET A 58 -9.48 1.54 -3.67
CA MET A 58 -9.36 0.22 -4.29
C MET A 58 -10.23 -0.79 -3.56
N ALA A 59 -10.96 -1.62 -4.31
CA ALA A 59 -11.86 -2.65 -3.78
C ALA A 59 -11.10 -3.65 -2.89
N GLY A 60 -11.16 -3.46 -1.57
CA GLY A 60 -10.49 -4.30 -0.59
C GLY A 60 -8.97 -4.10 -0.46
N TRP A 61 -8.32 -3.33 -1.33
CA TRP A 61 -6.90 -3.00 -1.17
C TRP A 61 -6.77 -1.68 -0.42
N GLN A 62 -6.01 -1.69 0.66
CA GLN A 62 -5.75 -0.54 1.50
C GLN A 62 -4.26 -0.19 1.41
N LEU A 63 -3.94 1.08 1.20
CA LEU A 63 -2.56 1.55 1.22
C LEU A 63 -1.99 1.25 2.60
N TYR A 64 -0.94 0.43 2.63
CA TYR A 64 -0.17 0.18 3.83
C TYR A 64 0.52 1.49 4.21
N ARG A 65 0.03 2.11 5.30
CA ARG A 65 0.68 3.25 5.93
C ARG A 65 1.40 2.73 7.16
N THR A 66 2.73 2.78 7.15
CA THR A 66 3.52 2.60 8.36
C THR A 66 3.05 3.65 9.37
N PRO A 67 2.81 3.31 10.65
CA PRO A 67 2.53 4.30 11.68
C PRO A 67 3.59 5.39 11.60
N GLN A 68 3.20 6.67 11.65
CA GLN A 68 4.16 7.75 11.72
C GLN A 68 5.07 7.46 12.91
N LYS A 69 6.34 7.14 12.65
CA LYS A 69 7.33 6.96 13.72
C LYS A 69 7.28 8.23 14.56
N SER A 70 6.84 8.14 15.80
CA SER A 70 7.14 9.17 16.79
C SER A 70 8.65 9.33 16.80
N VAL A 71 9.11 10.57 16.60
CA VAL A 71 10.51 10.96 16.41
C VAL A 71 11.43 10.19 17.35
N ALA A 72 12.33 9.38 16.82
CA ALA A 72 13.43 8.82 17.60
C ALA A 72 14.41 9.96 17.89
N MET A 73 14.27 10.59 19.06
CA MET A 73 15.13 11.69 19.47
C MET A 73 16.50 11.13 19.87
N VAL A 74 17.55 11.44 19.10
CA VAL A 74 18.94 11.14 19.48
C VAL A 74 19.33 12.11 20.59
N ARG A 75 19.48 11.63 21.83
CA ARG A 75 20.03 12.43 22.92
C ARG A 75 21.55 12.36 22.88
N PHE A 76 22.21 13.50 22.63
CA PHE A 76 23.65 13.65 22.85
C PHE A 76 23.92 13.82 24.34
N PHE A 77 24.82 13.01 24.90
CA PHE A 77 25.32 13.19 26.26
C PHE A 77 26.32 14.36 26.24
N HIS A 78 25.96 15.49 26.86
CA HIS A 78 26.89 16.60 27.07
C HIS A 78 27.56 16.40 28.45
N PRO A 79 28.87 16.12 28.53
CA PRO A 79 29.55 16.03 29.82
C PRO A 79 29.59 17.42 30.46
N ILE A 80 29.11 17.52 31.70
CA ILE A 80 29.24 18.71 32.53
C ILE A 80 30.67 18.69 33.10
N HIS A 81 31.43 19.76 32.86
CA HIS A 81 32.80 19.93 33.34
C HIS A 81 32.83 20.60 34.73
#